data_AF-A0A853AIR7-F1
#
_entry.id   AF-A0A853AIR7-F1
#
_cell.length_a   1.000
_cell.length_b   1.000
_cell.length_c   1.000
_cell.angle_alpha   90.00
_cell.angle_beta   90.00
_cell.angle_gamma   90.00
#
_symmetry.space_group_name_H-M   'P 1'
#
loop_
_entity.id
_entity.type
_entity.pdbx_description
1 polymer ?
#
loop_
_entity_poly.entity_id
_entity_poly.type
_entity_poly.pdbx_seq_one_letter_code
_entity_poly.pdbx_strand_id
1 'polypeptide(L)'
;MTDLKVTPETLTGHGQGCESLAEKFGQLADLLHQAKVDDQCFGPIGDAVGISSKYFESLDACRDLATKAQEFLKGMKESLDETVEDYAETERQISELLKKAGEDLVG
;
A
#
# COMPACT_ATOMS: atom_id res chain seq x y z
N MET A 1 16.07 -16.34 16.25
CA MET A 1 15.41 -15.35 15.38
C MET A 1 16.50 -14.72 14.56
N THR A 2 16.46 -14.88 13.24
CA THR A 2 17.45 -14.28 12.34
C THR A 2 17.38 -12.77 12.49
N ASP A 3 18.51 -12.15 12.76
CA ASP A 3 18.65 -10.70 12.88
C ASP A 3 18.35 -10.08 11.51
N LEU A 4 17.09 -9.66 11.31
CA LEU A 4 16.65 -9.05 10.07
C LEU A 4 17.23 -7.63 10.07
N LYS A 5 18.38 -7.46 9.40
CA LYS A 5 18.94 -6.13 9.17
C LYS A 5 17.97 -5.36 8.27
N VAL A 6 17.21 -4.46 8.86
CA VAL A 6 16.34 -3.53 8.14
C VAL A 6 17.25 -2.47 7.53
N THR A 7 17.63 -2.67 6.27
CA THR A 7 18.41 -1.71 5.50
C THR A 7 17.49 -0.82 4.66
N PRO A 8 17.94 0.38 4.24
CA PRO A 8 17.17 1.22 3.32
C PRO A 8 16.69 0.47 2.07
N GLU A 9 17.53 -0.39 1.49
CA GLU A 9 17.16 -1.20 0.30
C GLU A 9 16.05 -2.20 0.61
N THR A 10 16.05 -2.78 1.82
CA THR A 10 15.00 -3.68 2.27
C THR A 10 13.68 -2.94 2.44
N LEU A 11 13.72 -1.72 2.99
CA LEU A 11 12.55 -0.84 3.14
C LEU A 11 11.99 -0.43 1.77
N THR A 12 12.85 0.01 0.84
CA THR A 12 12.46 0.36 -0.53
C THR A 12 11.84 -0.85 -1.26
N GLY A 13 12.46 -2.03 -1.16
CA GLY A 13 11.94 -3.24 -1.78
C GLY A 13 10.57 -3.64 -1.21
N HIS A 14 10.37 -3.48 0.11
CA HIS A 14 9.06 -3.70 0.73
C HIS A 14 8.03 -2.67 0.26
N GLY A 15 8.40 -1.39 0.18
CA GLY A 15 7.56 -0.31 -0.33
C GLY A 15 7.11 -0.53 -1.77
N GLN A 16 7.98 -1.02 -2.66
CA GLN A 16 7.62 -1.43 -4.02
C GLN A 16 6.62 -2.59 -4.04
N GLY A 17 6.78 -3.56 -3.12
CA GLY A 17 5.81 -4.64 -2.94
C GLY A 17 4.44 -4.13 -2.50
N CYS A 18 4.42 -3.19 -1.55
CA CYS A 18 3.19 -2.52 -1.11
C CYS A 18 2.50 -1.78 -2.26
N GLU A 19 3.25 -1.03 -3.08
CA GLU A 19 2.73 -0.35 -4.26
C GLU A 19 2.09 -1.32 -5.26
N SER A 20 2.81 -2.39 -5.62
CA SER A 20 2.30 -3.40 -6.55
C SER A 20 1.02 -4.07 -6.06
N LEU A 21 0.95 -4.37 -4.76
CA LEU A 21 -0.26 -4.94 -4.15
C LEU A 21 -1.40 -3.90 -4.12
N ALA A 22 -1.10 -2.63 -3.83
CA ALA A 22 -2.09 -1.56 -3.82
C ALA A 22 -2.75 -1.39 -5.20
N GLU A 23 -1.96 -1.44 -6.28
CA GLU A 23 -2.48 -1.42 -7.65
C GLU A 23 -3.43 -2.59 -7.93
N LYS A 24 -3.05 -3.81 -7.51
CA LYS A 24 -3.89 -5.02 -7.69
C LYS A 24 -5.21 -4.91 -6.92
N PHE A 25 -5.20 -4.37 -5.70
CA PHE A 25 -6.43 -4.13 -4.94
C PHE A 25 -7.31 -3.05 -5.58
N GLY A 26 -6.70 -2.01 -6.17
CA GLY A 26 -7.44 -1.03 -6.99
C GLY A 26 -8.13 -1.70 -8.19
N GLN A 27 -7.39 -2.52 -8.95
CA GLN A 27 -7.96 -3.29 -10.06
C GLN A 27 -9.08 -4.23 -9.62
N LEU A 28 -8.95 -4.86 -8.44
CA LEU A 28 -10.01 -5.70 -7.88
C LEU A 28 -11.27 -4.88 -7.55
N ALA A 29 -11.11 -3.69 -6.95
CA ALA A 29 -12.24 -2.81 -6.68
C ALA A 29 -12.98 -2.40 -7.96
N ASP A 30 -12.24 -2.09 -9.04
CA ASP A 30 -12.82 -1.78 -10.36
C ASP A 30 -13.57 -2.98 -10.96
N LEU A 31 -13.01 -4.19 -10.86
CA LEU A 31 -13.68 -5.41 -11.31
C LEU A 31 -14.98 -5.69 -10.54
N LEU A 32 -14.97 -5.50 -9.22
CA LEU A 32 -16.17 -5.66 -8.38
C LEU A 32 -17.24 -4.61 -8.72
N HIS A 33 -16.83 -3.39 -9.06
CA HIS A 33 -17.74 -2.37 -9.55
C HIS A 33 -18.36 -2.76 -10.91
N GLN A 34 -17.57 -3.29 -11.84
CA GLN A 34 -18.08 -3.77 -13.13
C GLN A 34 -19.06 -4.94 -12.96
N ALA A 35 -18.76 -5.88 -12.06
CA ALA A 35 -19.62 -7.03 -11.76
C ALA A 35 -21.01 -6.64 -11.20
N LYS A 36 -21.13 -5.43 -10.63
CA LYS A 36 -22.42 -4.87 -10.18
C LYS A 36 -23.24 -4.31 -11.34
N VAL A 37 -22.60 -3.80 -12.40
CA VAL A 37 -23.28 -3.17 -13.55
C VAL A 37 -23.83 -4.22 -14.53
N ASP A 38 -23.32 -5.46 -14.48
CA ASP A 38 -23.86 -6.60 -15.24
C ASP A 38 -25.09 -7.22 -14.56
N ASP A 39 -26.18 -6.44 -14.50
CA ASP A 39 -27.45 -6.76 -13.82
C ASP A 39 -28.29 -7.83 -14.55
N GLN A 40 -27.76 -8.45 -15.61
CA GLN A 40 -28.49 -9.42 -16.43
C GLN A 40 -28.59 -10.82 -15.79
N CYS A 41 -27.87 -11.07 -14.70
CA CYS A 41 -27.70 -12.42 -14.15
C CYS A 41 -28.90 -12.96 -13.34
N PHE A 42 -29.70 -12.11 -12.69
CA PHE A 42 -30.69 -12.57 -11.71
C PHE A 42 -32.12 -12.67 -12.27
N GLY A 43 -32.43 -11.94 -13.33
CA GLY A 43 -33.75 -11.89 -13.97
C GLY A 43 -34.87 -11.39 -13.04
N PRO A 44 -36.11 -11.25 -13.56
CA PRO A 44 -37.22 -10.65 -12.80
C PRO A 44 -37.60 -11.40 -11.52
N ILE A 45 -37.32 -12.72 -11.49
CA ILE A 45 -37.59 -13.56 -10.32
C ILE A 45 -36.54 -13.32 -9.24
N GLY A 46 -35.24 -13.25 -9.59
CA GLY A 46 -34.16 -13.02 -8.62
C GLY A 46 -34.27 -11.68 -7.89
N ASP A 47 -34.78 -10.66 -8.58
CA ASP A 47 -35.09 -9.35 -7.99
C ASP A 47 -36.26 -9.42 -7.01
N ALA A 48 -37.32 -10.15 -7.35
CA ALA A 48 -38.50 -10.28 -6.51
C ALA A 48 -38.23 -11.03 -5.18
N VAL A 49 -37.24 -11.93 -5.14
CA VAL A 49 -36.82 -12.65 -3.92
C VAL A 49 -35.67 -11.96 -3.15
N GLY A 50 -35.18 -10.81 -3.61
CA GLY A 50 -34.12 -10.05 -2.94
C GLY A 50 -32.74 -10.73 -2.98
N ILE A 51 -32.50 -11.58 -3.98
CA ILE A 51 -31.20 -12.25 -4.16
C ILE A 51 -30.19 -11.27 -4.76
N SER A 52 -30.64 -10.42 -5.69
CA SER A 52 -29.82 -9.38 -6.30
C SER A 52 -29.36 -8.33 -5.27
N SER A 53 -30.23 -7.90 -4.36
CA SER A 53 -29.86 -6.91 -3.33
C SER A 53 -28.74 -7.41 -2.41
N LYS A 54 -28.83 -8.64 -1.89
CA LYS A 54 -27.78 -9.22 -1.04
C LYS A 54 -26.47 -9.45 -1.79
N TYR A 55 -26.55 -9.84 -3.06
CA TYR A 55 -25.38 -9.96 -3.91
C TYR A 55 -24.69 -8.60 -4.10
N PHE A 56 -25.45 -7.54 -4.38
CA PHE A 56 -24.91 -6.19 -4.52
C PHE A 56 -24.34 -5.62 -3.22
N GLU A 57 -24.98 -5.86 -2.08
CA GLU A 57 -24.43 -5.50 -0.77
C GLU A 57 -23.08 -6.19 -0.52
N SER A 58 -22.98 -7.48 -0.88
CA SER A 58 -21.73 -8.23 -0.74
C SER A 58 -20.65 -7.71 -1.68
N LEU A 59 -20.99 -7.38 -2.93
CA LEU A 59 -20.05 -6.77 -3.88
C LEU A 59 -19.56 -5.40 -3.41
N ASP A 60 -20.45 -4.54 -2.90
CA ASP A 60 -20.08 -3.23 -2.36
C ASP A 60 -19.15 -3.39 -1.14
N ALA A 61 -19.45 -4.33 -0.23
CA ALA A 61 -18.60 -4.62 0.92
C ALA A 61 -17.20 -5.13 0.50
N CYS A 62 -17.13 -6.02 -0.49
CA CYS A 62 -15.85 -6.48 -1.04
C CYS A 62 -15.07 -5.35 -1.70
N ARG A 63 -15.75 -4.48 -2.46
CA ARG A 63 -15.12 -3.32 -3.10
C ARG A 63 -14.53 -2.39 -2.05
N ASP A 64 -15.31 -2.04 -1.03
CA ASP A 64 -14.87 -1.14 0.02
C ASP A 64 -13.67 -1.71 0.80
N LEU A 65 -13.65 -3.04 1.03
CA LEU A 65 -12.50 -3.70 1.64
C LEU A 65 -11.25 -3.66 0.73
N ALA A 66 -11.42 -3.88 -0.58
CA ALA A 66 -10.33 -3.77 -1.54
C ALA A 66 -9.77 -2.33 -1.60
N THR A 67 -10.63 -1.32 -1.61
CA THR A 67 -10.23 0.10 -1.56
C THR A 67 -9.44 0.41 -0.29
N LYS A 68 -9.92 -0.03 0.88
CA LYS A 68 -9.20 0.15 2.16
C LYS A 68 -7.83 -0.53 2.17
N ALA A 69 -7.73 -1.73 1.59
CA ALA A 69 -6.46 -2.44 1.46
C ALA A 69 -5.48 -1.67 0.56
N GLN A 70 -5.97 -1.12 -0.57
CA GLN A 70 -5.17 -0.26 -1.45
C GLN A 70 -4.66 0.98 -0.70
N GLU A 71 -5.53 1.71 0.01
CA GLU A 71 -5.15 2.90 0.77
C GLU A 71 -4.11 2.58 1.86
N PHE A 72 -4.33 1.51 2.62
CA PHE A 72 -3.40 1.06 3.65
C PHE A 72 -2.00 0.78 3.08
N LEU A 73 -1.93 0.08 1.94
CA LEU A 73 -0.66 -0.26 1.32
C LEU A 73 0.05 0.97 0.74
N LYS A 74 -0.68 1.94 0.20
CA LYS A 74 -0.11 3.23 -0.23
C LYS A 74 0.47 4.00 0.96
N GLY A 75 -0.27 4.12 2.05
CA GLY A 75 0.23 4.77 3.27
C GLY A 75 1.45 4.06 3.86
N MET A 76 1.48 2.72 3.80
CA MET A 76 2.66 1.96 4.21
C MET A 76 3.88 2.29 3.35
N LYS A 77 3.73 2.37 2.02
CA LYS A 77 4.82 2.79 1.13
C LYS A 77 5.33 4.18 1.50
N GLU A 78 4.42 5.15 1.68
CA GLU A 78 4.78 6.52 2.07
C GLU A 78 5.60 6.54 3.37
N SER A 79 5.17 5.83 4.41
CA SER A 79 5.92 5.74 5.67
C SER A 79 7.30 5.06 5.51
N LEU A 80 7.41 4.06 4.63
CA LEU A 80 8.69 3.41 4.34
C LEU A 80 9.63 4.35 3.59
N ASP A 81 9.11 5.11 2.62
CA ASP A 81 9.88 6.09 1.85
C ASP A 81 10.38 7.23 2.76
N GLU A 82 9.53 7.74 3.67
CA GLU A 82 9.92 8.71 4.71
C GLU A 82 11.03 8.14 5.60
N THR A 83 10.91 6.88 6.04
CA THR A 83 11.93 6.24 6.86
C THR A 83 13.27 6.16 6.12
N VAL A 84 13.25 5.83 4.81
CA VAL A 84 14.46 5.79 3.98
C VAL A 84 15.10 7.17 3.86
N GLU A 85 14.31 8.23 3.71
CA GLU A 85 14.78 9.61 3.68
C GLU A 85 15.46 10.02 5.01
N ASP A 86 14.85 9.66 6.14
CA ASP A 86 15.41 9.90 7.47
C ASP A 86 16.78 9.22 7.68
N TYR A 87 16.94 7.99 7.18
CA TYR A 87 18.23 7.29 7.20
C TYR A 87 19.30 8.05 6.41
N ALA A 88 18.96 8.51 5.20
CA ALA A 88 19.89 9.23 4.34
C ALA A 88 20.31 10.59 4.96
N GLU A 89 19.37 11.33 5.54
CA GLU A 89 19.67 12.60 6.20
C GLU A 89 20.53 12.39 7.45
N THR A 90 20.24 11.36 8.25
CA THR A 90 21.05 10.99 9.42
C THR A 90 22.49 10.66 9.00
N GLU A 91 22.67 9.87 7.94
CA GLU A 91 24.00 9.52 7.43
C GLU A 91 24.77 10.75 6.90
N ARG A 92 24.07 11.69 6.25
CA ARG A 92 24.64 12.97 5.79
C ARG A 92 25.14 13.80 6.96
N GLN A 93 24.32 13.98 7.99
CA GLN A 93 24.67 14.76 9.19
C GLN A 93 25.87 14.15 9.92
N ILE A 94 25.90 12.82 10.09
CA ILE A 94 27.03 12.13 10.70
C ILE A 94 28.31 12.33 9.88
N SER A 95 28.22 12.22 8.55
CA SER A 95 29.35 12.42 7.65
C SER A 95 29.91 13.85 7.73
N GLU A 96 29.04 14.85 7.79
CA GLU A 96 29.44 16.26 7.95
C GLU A 96 30.12 16.51 9.31
N LEU A 97 29.57 15.95 10.39
CA LEU A 97 30.17 16.04 11.73
C LEU A 97 31.55 15.38 11.78
N LEU A 98 31.70 14.19 11.21
CA LEU A 98 32.97 13.47 11.15
C LEU A 98 34.00 14.24 10.31
N LYS A 99 33.59 14.82 9.18
CA LYS A 99 34.46 15.63 8.35
C LYS A 99 34.96 16.86 9.11
N LYS A 100 34.06 17.58 9.77
CA LYS A 100 34.40 18.76 10.58
C LYS A 100 35.36 18.40 11.73
N ALA A 101 35.08 17.32 12.45
CA ALA A 101 35.95 16.84 13.52
C ALA A 101 37.36 16.45 13.00
N GLY A 102 37.44 15.88 11.80
CA GLY A 102 38.70 15.57 11.13
C GLY A 102 39.49 16.82 10.71
N GLU A 103 38.80 17.85 10.20
CA GLU A 103 39.40 19.15 9.86
C GLU A 103 39.96 19.84 11.11
N ASP A 104 39.23 19.81 12.23
CA ASP A 104 39.64 20.37 13.53
C ASP A 104 40.85 19.64 14.17
N LEU A 105 41.10 18.37 13.82
CA LEU A 105 42.23 17.57 14.34
C LEU A 105 43.53 17.76 13.55
N VAL A 106 43.44 18.27 12.32
CA VAL A 106 44.59 18.47 11.41
C VAL A 106 45.06 19.94 11.41
N GLY A 107 44.23 20.87 11.87
CA GLY A 107 44.55 22.30 12.08
C GLY A 107 45.16 22.59 13.45
#